data_AF-A0A4Y4AV69-F1
#
_entry.id   AF-A0A4Y4AV69-F1
#
_cell.length_a   1.000
_cell.length_b   1.000
_cell.length_c   1.000
_cell.angle_alpha   90.00
_cell.angle_beta   90.00
_cell.angle_gamma   90.00
#
_symmetry.space_group_name_H-M   'P 1'
#
loop_
_entity.id
_entity.type
_entity.pdbx_description
1 polymer ?
#
loop_
_entity_poly.entity_id
_entity_poly.type
_entity_poly.pdbx_seq_one_letter_code
_entity_poly.pdbx_strand_id
1 'polypeptide(L)' 'MKREVVITPKAKIEIEEIFNYLEAKWNNEIKRKFLNKINSAIQLIVENPELFQFQT' A
#
# COMPACT_ATOMS: atom_id res chain seq x y z
N MET A 1 -14.14 9.73 -11.13
CA MET A 1 -13.76 10.85 -10.22
C MET A 1 -12.48 10.46 -9.51
N LYS A 2 -11.43 11.28 -9.55
CA LYS A 2 -10.19 10.98 -8.84
C LYS A 2 -10.43 11.08 -7.32
N ARG A 3 -10.23 9.98 -6.60
CA ARG A 3 -10.37 9.95 -5.13
C ARG A 3 -9.10 10.49 -4.49
N GLU A 4 -9.25 11.18 -3.37
CA GLU A 4 -8.13 11.54 -2.50
C GLU A 4 -7.68 10.30 -1.72
N VAL A 5 -6.37 10.07 -1.66
CA VAL A 5 -5.80 8.98 -0.86
C VAL A 5 -5.51 9.51 0.54
N VAL A 6 -6.16 8.92 1.54
CA VAL A 6 -5.90 9.23 2.94
C VAL A 6 -5.26 8.01 3.60
N ILE A 7 -4.02 8.16 4.06
CA ILE A 7 -3.32 7.14 4.86
C ILE A 7 -3.56 7.46 6.33
N THR A 8 -4.22 6.55 7.05
CA THR A 8 -4.48 6.72 8.48
C THR A 8 -3.18 6.55 9.29
N PRO A 9 -3.08 7.14 10.51
CA PRO A 9 -1.92 6.93 11.37
C PRO A 9 -1.65 5.45 11.66
N LYS A 10 -2.72 4.66 11.85
CA LYS A 10 -2.63 3.21 12.04
C LYS A 10 -2.05 2.50 10.82
N ALA A 11 -2.56 2.79 9.62
CA ALA A 11 -2.06 2.19 8.39
C ALA A 11 -0.58 2.52 8.15
N LYS A 12 -0.13 3.73 8.51
CA LYS A 12 1.28 4.11 8.43
C LYS A 12 2.17 3.21 9.31
N ILE A 13 1.75 2.94 10.55
CA ILE A 13 2.48 2.07 11.48
C ILE A 13 2.53 0.63 10.92
N GLU A 14 1.39 0.10 10.48
CA GLU A 14 1.32 -1.27 9.93
C GLU A 14 2.22 -1.43 8.68
N ILE A 15 2.25 -0.43 7.79
CA ILE A 15 3.14 -0.43 6.62
C ILE A 15 4.61 -0.42 7.05
N GLU A 16 4.96 0.39 8.04
CA GLU A 16 6.33 0.48 8.56
C GLU A 16 6.80 -0.83 9.22
N GLU A 17 5.93 -1.48 9.99
CA GLU A 17 6.21 -2.79 10.58
C GLU A 17 6.48 -3.86 9.50
N ILE A 18 5.67 -3.88 8.44
CA ILE A 18 5.88 -4.79 7.30
C ILE A 18 7.21 -4.48 6.61
N PHE A 19 7.53 -3.21 6.39
CA PHE A 19 8.79 -2.81 5.75
C PHE A 19 10.01 -3.23 6.56
N ASN A 20 9.96 -3.03 7.87
CA ASN A 20 11.01 -3.45 8.80
C ASN A 20 11.19 -4.98 8.77
N TYR A 21 10.08 -5.73 8.78
CA TYR A 21 10.12 -7.18 8.66
C TYR A 21 10.73 -7.65 7.33
N LEU A 22 10.31 -7.06 6.22
CA LEU A 22 10.79 -7.43 4.89
C LEU A 22 12.29 -7.15 4.72
N GLU A 23 12.77 -6.01 5.24
CA GLU A 23 14.18 -5.66 5.22
C GLU A 23 15.01 -6.60 6.10
N ALA A 24 14.55 -6.88 7.32
CA ALA A 24 15.26 -7.74 8.26
C ALA A 24 15.31 -9.21 7.81
N LYS A 25 14.23 -9.72 7.21
CA LYS A 25 14.11 -11.14 6.84
C LYS A 25 14.72 -11.45 5.47
N TRP A 26 14.71 -10.49 4.54
CA TRP A 26 15.28 -10.66 3.22
C TRP A 26 16.34 -9.61 2.93
N ASN A 27 15.94 -8.42 2.46
CA ASN A 27 16.82 -7.30 2.16
C ASN A 27 16.01 -6.08 1.67
N ASN A 28 16.72 -4.98 1.43
CA ASN A 28 16.17 -3.74 0.88
C ASN A 28 15.53 -3.88 -0.50
N GLU A 29 15.94 -4.84 -1.33
CA GLU A 29 15.34 -5.05 -2.65
C GLU A 29 13.91 -5.58 -2.53
N ILE A 30 13.67 -6.53 -1.63
CA ILE A 30 12.33 -7.08 -1.38
C ILE A 30 11.40 -6.01 -0.80
N LYS A 31 11.87 -5.21 0.17
CA LYS A 31 11.14 -4.05 0.68
C LYS A 31 10.74 -3.10 -0.45
N ARG A 32 11.69 -2.75 -1.33
CA ARG A 32 11.43 -1.85 -2.48
C ARG A 32 10.42 -2.43 -3.47
N LYS A 33 10.50 -3.73 -3.79
CA LYS A 33 9.52 -4.41 -4.65
C LYS A 33 8.11 -4.36 -4.04
N PHE A 34 8.00 -4.54 -2.73
CA PHE A 34 6.72 -4.47 -2.03
C PHE A 34 6.15 -3.03 -2.00
N LEU A 35 6.98 -2.02 -1.72
CA LEU A 35 6.60 -0.61 -1.82
C LEU A 35 6.04 -0.27 -3.21
N ASN A 36 6.71 -0.71 -4.28
CA ASN A 36 6.26 -0.48 -5.65
C ASN A 36 4.88 -1.12 -5.91
N LYS A 37 4.63 -2.31 -5.38
CA LYS A 37 3.32 -2.97 -5.47
C LYS A 37 2.23 -2.20 -4.73
N ILE A 38 2.51 -1.72 -3.52
CA ILE A 38 1.56 -0.87 -2.76
C ILE A 38 1.23 0.39 -3.56
N ASN A 39 2.24 1.10 -4.07
CA ASN A 39 2.01 2.31 -4.85
C ASN A 39 1.17 2.04 -6.10
N SER A 40 1.45 0.95 -6.80
CA SER A 40 0.68 0.54 -7.99
C SER A 40 -0.78 0.21 -7.63
N ALA A 41 -1.00 -0.49 -6.51
CA ALA A 41 -2.34 -0.80 -6.03
C ALA A 41 -3.13 0.46 -5.63
N ILE A 42 -2.49 1.41 -4.92
CA ILE A 42 -3.10 2.70 -4.57
C ILE A 42 -3.47 3.47 -5.84
N GLN A 43 -2.59 3.53 -6.84
CA GLN A 43 -2.89 4.17 -8.12
C GLN A 43 -4.10 3.54 -8.80
N LEU A 44 -4.16 2.21 -8.85
CA LEU A 44 -5.30 1.49 -9.43
C LEU A 44 -6.62 1.82 -8.72
N ILE A 45 -6.61 1.91 -7.39
CA ILE A 45 -7.78 2.30 -6.57
C ILE A 45 -8.20 3.75 -6.87
N VAL A 46 -7.24 4.66 -7.03
CA VAL A 46 -7.52 6.08 -7.33
C VAL A 46 -8.11 6.25 -8.72
N GLU A 47 -7.62 5.50 -9.70
CA GLU A 47 -8.05 5.55 -11.09
C GLU A 47 -9.40 4.86 -11.29
N ASN A 48 -9.61 3.71 -10.65
CA ASN A 48 -10.78 2.87 -10.83
C ASN A 48 -11.38 2.47 -9.47
N PRO A 49 -11.90 3.42 -8.68
CA PRO A 49 -12.44 3.14 -7.34
C PRO A 49 -13.61 2.14 -7.38
N GLU A 50 -14.36 2.08 -8.48
CA GLU A 50 -15.43 1.12 -8.72
C GLU A 50 -14.98 -0.35 -8.82
N LEU A 51 -13.69 -0.64 -9.00
CA LEU A 51 -13.16 -2.01 -8.92
C LEU A 51 -13.07 -2.51 -7.47
N PHE A 52 -13.05 -1.59 -6.51
CA PHE A 52 -12.86 -1.86 -5.09
C PHE A 52 -14.13 -1.53 -4.32
N GLN A 53 -15.25 -2.10 -4.77
CA GLN A 53 -16.56 -1.87 -4.15
C GLN A 53 -16.59 -2.46 -2.74
N PHE A 54 -17.16 -1.71 -1.80
CA PHE A 54 -17.53 -2.25 -0.51
C PHE A 54 -18.62 -3.31 -0.73
N GLN A 55 -18.36 -4.55 -0.32
CA GLN A 55 -19.44 -5.52 -0.17
C GLN A 55 -20.23 -5.10 1.07
N THR A 56 -21.28 -4.32 0.85
CA THR A 56 -22.37 -4.08 1.81
C THR A 56 -23.09 -5.35 2.16
#